data_AF-A0A0F8YBJ4-F1
#
_entry.id   AF-A0A0F8YBJ4-F1
#
_cell.length_a   1.000
_cell.length_b   1.000
_cell.length_c   1.000
_cell.angle_alpha   90.00
_cell.angle_beta   90.00
_cell.angle_gamma   90.00
#
_symmetry.space_group_name_H-M   'P 1'
#
loop_
_entity.id
_entity.type
_entity.pdbx_description
1 polymer ?
#
loop_
_entity_poly.entity_id
_entity_poly.type
_entity_poly.pdbx_seq_one_letter_code
_entity_poly.pdbx_strand_id
1 'polypeptide(L)'
;MRYHPLNGEVLDVEMLRGVPKFVQSGRRRRGRKGVGLRYEAKVHAHLLEEFAGYIPSPWFRYTTTDSPRRVNYAQPDGLIVDVERGKITICEMKYSHCAEAYYQLVDKYLP
;
A
#
# COMPACT_ATOMS: atom_id res chain seq x y z
N MET A 1 -4.02 -3.38 14.18
CA MET A 1 -3.14 -2.33 13.62
C MET A 1 -3.77 -1.02 14.07
N ARG A 2 -3.13 -0.25 14.97
CA ARG A 2 -3.68 1.04 15.41
C ARG A 2 -3.34 2.09 14.35
N TYR A 3 -4.35 2.83 13.90
CA TYR A 3 -4.21 3.93 12.94
C TYR A 3 -3.62 5.15 13.63
N HIS A 4 -2.66 5.80 12.97
CA HIS A 4 -2.16 7.12 13.33
C HIS A 4 -2.26 7.97 12.07
N PRO A 5 -3.16 8.97 12.01
CA PRO A 5 -3.23 9.88 10.87
C PRO A 5 -1.87 10.53 10.63
N LEU A 6 -1.58 10.84 9.37
CA LEU A 6 -0.43 11.66 8.96
C LEU A 6 -0.70 13.10 9.41
N ASN A 7 -0.47 13.39 10.68
CA ASN A 7 -0.38 14.77 11.12
C ASN A 7 1.06 15.22 10.80
N GLY A 8 1.20 16.23 9.94
CA GLY A 8 2.50 16.82 9.56
C GLY A 8 2.98 16.49 8.13
N GLU A 9 3.82 17.36 7.58
CA GLU A 9 4.40 17.20 6.24
C GLU A 9 5.41 16.05 6.22
N VAL A 10 5.47 15.33 5.09
CA VAL A 10 6.48 14.28 4.86
C VAL A 10 7.84 14.93 4.62
N LEU A 11 8.84 14.57 5.43
CA LEU A 11 10.19 15.14 5.35
C LEU A 11 11.13 14.31 4.46
N ASP A 12 11.06 13.00 4.58
CA ASP A 12 11.87 12.05 3.83
C ASP A 12 11.05 10.81 3.51
N VAL A 13 11.29 10.22 2.33
CA VAL A 13 10.62 9.02 1.87
C VAL A 13 11.56 8.14 1.06
N GLU A 14 11.55 6.85 1.36
CA GLU A 14 12.26 5.84 0.58
C GLU A 14 11.33 4.67 0.27
N MET A 15 11.29 4.30 -1.01
CA MET A 15 10.71 3.04 -1.45
C MET A 15 11.71 1.90 -1.18
N LEU A 16 11.29 0.92 -0.39
CA LEU A 16 12.11 -0.22 -0.01
C LEU A 16 12.16 -1.25 -1.15
N ARG A 17 13.33 -1.87 -1.34
CA ARG A 17 13.54 -2.95 -2.32
C ARG A 17 12.91 -4.30 -1.93
N GLY A 18 12.27 -4.38 -0.77
CA GLY A 18 11.71 -5.62 -0.28
C GLY A 18 10.89 -5.43 1.00
N VAL A 19 10.32 -6.54 1.48
CA VAL A 19 9.45 -6.54 2.65
C VAL A 19 10.25 -6.25 3.93
N PRO A 20 9.82 -5.30 4.77
CA PRO A 20 10.47 -5.02 6.05
C PRO A 20 10.56 -6.26 6.95
N LYS A 21 11.69 -6.42 7.66
CA LYS A 21 11.96 -7.59 8.52
C LYS A 21 10.85 -7.85 9.54
N PHE A 22 10.23 -6.80 10.08
CA PHE A 22 9.16 -6.92 11.10
C PHE A 22 7.85 -7.51 10.55
N VAL A 23 7.67 -7.56 9.23
CA VAL A 23 6.44 -8.07 8.57
C VAL A 23 6.54 -9.57 8.27
N GLN A 24 7.75 -10.12 8.23
CA GLN A 24 8.00 -11.52 7.88
C GLN A 24 7.41 -12.44 8.94
N SER A 25 6.16 -12.90 8.73
CA SER A 25 5.50 -13.88 9.60
C SER A 25 5.35 -15.21 8.85
N GLY A 26 5.95 -16.28 9.38
CA GLY A 26 5.93 -17.62 8.76
C GLY A 26 4.58 -18.35 8.85
N ARG A 27 3.51 -17.72 9.36
CA ARG A 27 2.20 -18.36 9.53
C ARG A 27 1.36 -18.25 8.26
N ARG A 28 1.04 -19.40 7.66
CA ARG A 28 0.10 -19.53 6.53
C ARG A 28 -1.29 -19.05 6.96
N ARG A 29 -1.79 -17.98 6.34
CA ARG A 29 -3.11 -17.40 6.64
C ARG A 29 -4.22 -18.27 6.01
N ARG A 30 -5.20 -18.72 6.82
CA ARG A 30 -6.34 -19.56 6.40
C ARG A 30 -7.67 -18.80 6.50
N GLY A 31 -8.76 -19.40 6.00
CA GLY A 31 -10.13 -18.84 6.08
C GLY A 31 -10.35 -17.61 5.19
N ARG A 32 -11.22 -16.68 5.62
CA ARG A 32 -11.56 -15.45 4.87
C ARG A 32 -10.32 -14.63 4.48
N LYS A 33 -9.33 -14.54 5.37
CA LYS A 33 -8.03 -13.89 5.07
C LYS A 33 -7.31 -14.53 3.88
N GLY A 34 -7.37 -15.86 3.78
CA GLY A 34 -6.77 -16.58 2.65
C GLY A 34 -7.52 -16.37 1.32
N VAL A 35 -8.84 -16.17 1.36
CA VAL A 35 -9.63 -15.83 0.16
C VAL A 35 -9.23 -14.46 -0.36
N GLY A 36 -9.14 -13.46 0.52
CA GLY A 36 -8.68 -12.12 0.16
C GLY A 36 -7.31 -12.12 -0.50
N LEU A 37 -6.33 -12.80 0.10
CA LEU A 37 -4.98 -12.90 -0.46
C LEU A 37 -4.94 -13.58 -1.84
N ARG A 38 -5.75 -14.61 -2.08
CA ARG A 38 -5.82 -15.26 -3.40
C ARG A 38 -6.47 -14.37 -4.44
N TYR A 39 -7.47 -13.58 -4.05
CA TYR A 39 -8.08 -12.59 -4.93
C TYR A 39 -7.08 -11.50 -5.28
N GLU A 40 -6.42 -10.93 -4.28
CA GLU A 40 -5.38 -9.91 -4.46
C GLU A 40 -4.26 -10.40 -5.39
N ALA A 41 -3.79 -11.64 -5.22
CA ALA A 41 -2.80 -12.24 -6.11
C ALA A 41 -3.27 -12.33 -7.57
N LYS A 42 -4.56 -12.59 -7.82
CA LYS A 42 -5.13 -12.60 -9.17
C LYS A 42 -5.21 -11.19 -9.76
N VAL A 43 -5.58 -10.21 -8.95
CA VAL A 43 -5.62 -8.81 -9.39
C VAL A 43 -4.21 -8.32 -9.71
N HIS A 44 -3.20 -8.65 -8.89
CA HIS A 44 -1.80 -8.35 -9.17
C HIS A 44 -1.35 -8.93 -10.51
N ALA A 45 -1.64 -10.20 -10.78
CA ALA A 45 -1.28 -10.84 -12.04
C ALA A 45 -1.91 -10.10 -13.24
N HIS A 46 -3.19 -9.77 -13.14
CA HIS A 46 -3.89 -9.04 -14.21
C HIS A 46 -3.32 -7.63 -14.43
N LEU A 47 -3.05 -6.87 -13.35
CA LEU A 47 -2.51 -5.52 -13.47
C LEU A 47 -1.05 -5.48 -13.96
N LEU A 48 -0.25 -6.50 -13.63
CA LEU A 48 1.10 -6.66 -14.18
C LEU A 48 1.09 -6.91 -15.70
N GLU A 49 0.07 -7.60 -16.21
CA GLU A 49 -0.12 -7.83 -17.64
C GLU A 49 -0.62 -6.57 -18.35
N GLU A 50 -1.55 -5.84 -17.73
CA GLU A 50 -2.23 -4.68 -18.35
C GLU A 50 -1.37 -3.40 -18.30
N PHE A 51 -0.59 -3.19 -17.24
CA PHE A 51 0.09 -1.92 -16.99
C PHE A 51 1.60 -2.11 -16.79
N ALA A 52 2.39 -1.69 -17.77
CA ALA A 52 3.86 -1.75 -17.70
C ALA A 52 4.45 -0.98 -16.49
N GLY A 53 3.77 0.08 -16.03
CA GLY A 53 4.18 0.89 -14.88
C GLY A 53 3.62 0.40 -13.53
N TYR A 54 3.05 -0.81 -13.48
CA TYR A 54 2.46 -1.33 -12.25
C TYR A 54 3.50 -1.91 -11.29
N ILE A 55 3.39 -1.53 -10.03
CA ILE A 55 4.24 -1.97 -8.93
C ILE A 55 3.36 -2.62 -7.87
N PRO A 56 3.46 -3.95 -7.67
CA PRO A 56 2.66 -4.66 -6.67
C PRO A 56 3.21 -4.42 -5.26
N SER A 57 2.31 -4.05 -4.36
CA SER A 57 2.51 -3.96 -2.91
C SER A 57 3.81 -3.28 -2.44
N PRO A 58 4.18 -2.10 -2.99
CA PRO A 58 5.43 -1.45 -2.66
C PRO A 58 5.47 -1.00 -1.20
N TRP A 59 6.65 -1.08 -0.59
CA TRP A 59 6.85 -0.57 0.77
C TRP A 59 7.51 0.79 0.73
N PHE A 60 7.00 1.71 1.53
CA PHE A 60 7.60 3.01 1.78
C PHE A 60 7.97 3.12 3.25
N ARG A 61 9.16 3.68 3.53
CA ARG A 61 9.50 4.23 4.84
C ARG A 61 9.53 5.75 4.75
N TYR A 62 9.04 6.43 5.76
CA TYR A 62 9.02 7.90 5.77
C TYR A 62 9.06 8.49 7.19
N THR A 63 9.41 9.77 7.27
CA THR A 63 9.35 10.58 8.50
C THR A 63 8.46 11.81 8.27
N THR A 64 7.92 12.38 9.36
CA THR A 64 7.04 13.56 9.28
C THR A 64 7.52 14.67 10.20
N THR A 65 7.11 15.92 9.94
CA THR A 65 7.41 17.09 10.80
C THR A 65 7.00 16.90 12.25
N ASP A 66 5.87 16.23 12.47
CA ASP A 66 5.31 16.04 13.82
C ASP A 66 6.00 14.92 14.58
N SER A 67 6.77 14.08 13.89
CA SER A 67 7.50 12.96 14.48
C SER A 67 8.80 12.67 13.72
N PRO A 68 9.75 13.62 13.70
CA PRO A 68 10.93 13.54 12.84
C PRO A 68 11.90 12.42 13.24
N ARG A 69 11.79 11.92 14.48
CA ARG A 69 12.57 10.78 15.00
C ARG A 69 11.86 9.43 14.83
N ARG A 70 10.60 9.40 14.40
CA ARG A 70 9.81 8.18 14.25
C ARG A 70 9.77 7.79 12.77
N VAL A 71 10.26 6.58 12.47
CA VAL A 71 10.09 6.00 11.14
C VAL A 71 8.71 5.38 11.04
N ASN A 72 7.96 5.83 10.05
CA ASN A 72 6.66 5.28 9.68
C ASN A 72 6.79 4.44 8.41
N TYR A 73 5.78 3.59 8.16
CA TYR A 73 5.75 2.73 7.00
C TYR A 73 4.37 2.75 6.35
N ALA A 74 4.35 2.76 5.03
CA ALA A 74 3.14 2.61 4.23
C ALA A 74 3.33 1.49 3.21
N GLN A 75 2.24 0.78 2.92
CA GLN A 75 2.20 -0.26 1.91
C GLN A 75 0.83 -0.19 1.23
N PRO A 76 0.68 0.53 0.09
CA PRO A 76 -0.51 0.36 -0.74
C PRO A 76 -0.54 -1.05 -1.33
N ASP A 77 -1.73 -1.54 -1.69
CA ASP A 77 -1.83 -2.86 -2.32
C ASP A 77 -1.13 -2.84 -3.69
N GLY A 78 -1.22 -1.74 -4.44
CA GLY A 78 -0.47 -1.52 -5.67
C GLY A 78 -0.32 -0.05 -6.06
N LEU A 79 0.57 0.22 -7.01
CA LEU A 79 0.84 1.55 -7.56
C LEU A 79 0.95 1.47 -9.09
N ILE A 80 0.28 2.35 -9.83
CA ILE A 80 0.48 2.51 -11.28
C ILE A 80 1.20 3.84 -11.49
N VAL A 81 2.37 3.79 -12.11
CA VAL A 81 3.15 4.97 -12.49
C VAL A 81 3.03 5.18 -14.00
N ASP A 82 2.25 6.18 -14.39
CA ASP A 82 2.11 6.63 -15.78
C ASP A 82 2.98 7.88 -15.96
N VAL A 83 4.23 7.65 -16.39
CA VAL A 83 5.23 8.73 -16.56
C VAL A 83 4.84 9.67 -17.70
N GLU A 84 4.28 9.13 -18.78
CA GLU A 84 3.87 9.92 -19.95
C GLU A 84 2.78 10.93 -19.60
N ARG A 85 1.84 10.54 -18.73
CA ARG A 85 0.77 11.42 -18.25
C ARG A 85 1.10 12.16 -16.96
N GLY A 86 2.27 11.92 -16.37
CA GLY A 86 2.67 12.49 -15.08
C GLY A 86 1.72 12.11 -13.94
N LYS A 87 1.14 10.90 -13.96
CA LYS A 87 0.14 10.43 -13.00
C LYS A 87 0.64 9.23 -12.21
N ILE A 88 0.35 9.25 -10.92
CA ILE A 88 0.53 8.10 -10.04
C ILE A 88 -0.84 7.73 -9.50
N THR A 89 -1.23 6.47 -9.66
CA THR A 89 -2.50 5.94 -9.17
C THR A 89 -2.22 4.92 -8.07
N ILE A 90 -2.85 5.12 -6.91
CA ILE A 90 -2.79 4.19 -5.78
C ILE A 90 -3.94 3.19 -5.91
N CYS A 91 -3.64 1.90 -5.85
CA CYS A 91 -4.63 0.83 -5.92
C CYS A 91 -4.80 0.19 -4.54
N GLU A 92 -6.05 0.11 -4.07
CA GLU A 92 -6.44 -0.68 -2.90
C GLU A 92 -7.43 -1.75 -3.35
N MET A 93 -7.17 -3.01 -2.99
CA MET A 93 -7.88 -4.18 -3.49
C MET A 93 -8.71 -4.80 -2.39
N LYS A 94 -10.03 -4.87 -2.60
CA LYS A 94 -10.94 -5.56 -1.68
C LYS A 94 -11.67 -6.69 -2.40
N TYR A 95 -11.67 -7.86 -1.79
CA TYR A 95 -12.43 -9.01 -2.29
C TYR A 95 -13.94 -8.77 -2.30
N SER A 96 -14.45 -7.95 -1.39
CA SER A 96 -15.86 -7.58 -1.33
C SER A 96 -15.97 -6.06 -1.32
N HIS A 97 -16.86 -5.52 -2.13
CA HIS A 97 -17.13 -4.09 -2.16
C HIS A 97 -17.64 -3.63 -0.80
N CYS A 98 -16.99 -2.63 -0.22
CA CYS A 98 -17.39 -2.03 1.04
C CYS A 98 -17.06 -0.53 1.05
N ALA A 99 -17.91 0.27 1.70
CA ALA A 99 -17.68 1.71 1.88
C ALA A 99 -16.36 2.00 2.62
N GLU A 100 -15.96 1.11 3.54
CA GLU A 100 -14.69 1.15 4.24
C GLU A 100 -13.46 1.19 3.32
N ALA A 101 -13.56 0.66 2.09
CA ALA A 101 -12.47 0.73 1.12
C ALA A 101 -12.16 2.18 0.70
N TYR A 102 -13.21 2.98 0.52
CA TYR A 102 -13.10 4.39 0.17
C TYR A 102 -12.47 5.18 1.32
N TYR A 103 -13.00 5.03 2.55
CA TYR A 103 -12.46 5.70 3.72
C TYR A 103 -11.00 5.31 3.98
N GLN A 104 -10.65 4.03 3.81
CA GLN A 104 -9.27 3.59 3.96
C GLN A 104 -8.31 4.28 2.96
N LEU A 105 -8.73 4.50 1.71
CA LEU A 105 -7.92 5.20 0.71
C LEU A 105 -7.80 6.69 1.04
N VAL A 106 -8.94 7.34 1.29
CA VAL A 106 -9.02 8.77 1.63
C VAL A 106 -8.17 9.09 2.85
N ASP A 107 -8.40 8.38 3.96
CA ASP A 107 -7.75 8.65 5.23
C ASP A 107 -6.23 8.37 5.20
N LYS A 108 -5.76 7.46 4.32
CA LYS A 108 -4.34 7.09 4.26
C LYS A 108 -3.52 7.93 3.30
N TYR A 109 -4.12 8.38 2.21
CA TYR A 109 -3.37 8.87 1.05
C TYR A 109 -3.82 10.22 0.52
N LEU A 110 -4.97 10.74 0.94
CA LEU A 110 -5.30 12.14 0.63
C LEU A 110 -4.60 13.08 1.62
N PRO A 111 -4.00 14.19 1.14
CA PRO A 111 -3.43 15.24 2.00
C PRO A 111 -4.46 15.91 2.91
#